data_AF-A0AAP2KVL1-F1
#
_entry.id   AF-A0AAP2KVL1-F1
#
_cell.length_a   1.000
_cell.length_b   1.000
_cell.length_c   1.000
_cell.angle_alpha   90.00
_cell.angle_beta   90.00
_cell.angle_gamma   90.00
#
_symmetry.space_group_name_H-M   'P 1'
#
loop_
_entity.id
_entity.type
_entity.pdbx_description
1 polymer ?
#
loop_
_entity_poly.entity_id
_entity_poly.type
_entity_poly.pdbx_seq_one_letter_code
_entity_poly.pdbx_strand_id
1 'polypeptide(L)'
;MRELARHWHARRAALALLATLWLAGCAGPQMRMADLENGGRAPLSIERAMILANARQALGIPYVYGGDSPDGVDCSGLVQMTYRTAGIPVPRTAEQQYERLPERDAARPGDLLFFGSGSRATHVGIYLGERRMIHAPGRGREVTTTSLDLDYWRQHYLGAAGPAP
;
A
#
# COMPACT_ATOMS: atom_id res chain seq x y z
N MET A 1 51.91 60.99 -1.19
CA MET A 1 52.35 60.67 0.19
C MET A 1 51.40 61.34 1.15
N ARG A 2 50.99 60.63 2.22
CA ARG A 2 49.86 60.86 3.15
C ARG A 2 48.55 60.25 2.60
N GLU A 3 47.87 59.30 3.21
CA GLU A 3 48.02 58.71 4.55
C GLU A 3 47.23 57.39 4.58
N LEU A 4 47.96 56.28 4.72
CA LEU A 4 47.51 54.91 4.98
C LEU A 4 47.05 54.75 6.44
N ALA A 5 46.01 55.47 6.88
CA ALA A 5 45.76 55.55 8.32
C ALA A 5 44.31 55.80 8.75
N ARG A 6 43.31 55.09 8.21
CA ARG A 6 41.99 55.02 8.88
C ARG A 6 41.30 53.65 8.77
N HIS A 7 42.10 52.58 8.83
CA HIS A 7 41.62 51.19 8.88
C HIS A 7 41.39 50.68 10.33
N TRP A 8 41.31 51.60 11.32
CA TRP A 8 41.30 51.30 12.76
C TRP A 8 39.92 51.42 13.46
N HIS A 9 38.82 51.41 12.71
CA HIS A 9 37.47 51.21 13.29
C HIS A 9 36.81 49.91 12.84
N ALA A 10 37.59 48.98 12.29
CA ALA A 10 37.21 47.58 12.38
C ALA A 10 37.32 47.15 13.86
N ARG A 11 36.33 46.35 14.31
CA ARG A 11 36.39 45.41 15.45
C ARG A 11 35.73 45.76 16.79
N ARG A 12 34.74 46.68 16.86
CA ARG A 12 33.91 46.80 18.09
C ARG A 12 32.39 46.90 17.92
N ALA A 13 31.86 46.70 16.72
CA ALA A 13 30.41 46.62 16.49
C ALA A 13 29.99 45.24 15.92
N ALA A 14 30.69 44.17 16.31
CA ALA A 14 30.49 42.82 15.77
C ALA A 14 30.11 41.80 16.86
N LEU A 15 29.39 42.22 17.92
CA LEU A 15 29.12 41.38 19.09
C LEU A 15 27.73 41.55 19.70
N ALA A 16 26.72 41.92 18.90
CA ALA A 16 25.32 41.97 19.38
C ALA A 16 24.27 41.63 18.30
N LEU A 17 24.59 40.81 17.30
CA LEU A 17 23.63 40.30 16.29
C LEU A 17 23.98 38.85 15.89
N LEU A 18 24.21 37.97 16.88
CA LEU A 18 24.73 36.62 16.64
C LEU A 18 24.02 35.51 17.46
N ALA A 19 22.72 35.62 17.77
CA ALA A 19 22.06 34.56 18.55
C ALA A 19 20.52 34.45 18.49
N THR A 20 19.82 34.68 17.37
CA THR A 20 18.35 34.43 17.32
C THR A 20 17.78 33.75 16.07
N LEU A 21 18.57 33.28 15.11
CA LEU A 21 18.04 32.48 14.00
C LEU A 21 18.74 31.12 13.87
N TRP A 22 18.58 30.29 14.91
CA TRP A 22 18.85 28.84 14.87
C TRP A 22 17.64 28.03 15.36
N LEU A 23 16.42 28.51 15.08
CA LEU A 23 15.16 27.80 15.31
C LEU A 23 14.20 27.97 14.13
N ALA A 24 14.71 27.93 12.89
CA ALA A 24 13.87 27.53 11.76
C ALA A 24 13.74 26.01 11.79
N GLY A 25 12.99 25.53 12.79
CA GLY A 25 12.57 24.15 12.87
C GLY A 25 11.79 23.77 11.62
N CYS A 26 11.95 22.52 11.21
CA CYS A 26 11.31 21.90 10.06
C CYS A 26 9.79 22.08 10.08
N ALA A 27 9.27 23.15 9.49
CA ALA A 27 7.88 23.25 9.09
C ALA A 27 7.73 22.47 7.78
N GLY A 28 7.69 21.14 7.87
CA GLY A 28 7.08 20.34 6.81
C GLY A 28 5.62 20.81 6.62
N PRO A 29 5.05 20.74 5.42
CA PRO A 29 3.70 21.21 5.19
C PRO A 29 2.76 20.50 6.18
N GLN A 30 2.15 21.28 7.07
CA GLN A 30 1.05 20.81 7.90
C GLN A 30 -0.09 20.45 6.95
N MET A 31 -0.22 19.15 6.67
CA MET A 31 -1.38 18.59 6.01
C MET A 31 -2.60 19.08 6.78
N ARG A 32 -3.38 19.97 6.17
CA ARG A 32 -4.56 20.52 6.83
C ARG A 32 -5.55 19.36 6.94
N MET A 33 -6.18 19.22 8.10
CA MET A 33 -7.30 18.30 8.31
C MET A 33 -8.38 18.45 7.23
N ALA A 34 -8.51 19.64 6.63
CA ALA A 34 -9.42 19.92 5.52
C ALA A 34 -9.09 19.18 4.20
N ASP A 35 -7.85 18.74 4.00
CA ASP A 35 -7.47 17.97 2.81
C ASP A 35 -7.97 16.51 2.87
N LEU A 36 -8.39 16.02 4.06
CA LEU A 36 -9.06 14.72 4.24
C LEU A 36 -10.57 14.77 3.93
N GLU A 37 -11.17 15.97 3.86
CA GLU A 37 -12.60 16.12 3.60
C GLU A 37 -12.92 16.14 2.09
N ASN A 38 -11.92 16.40 1.24
CA ASN A 38 -12.13 16.61 -0.19
C ASN A 38 -11.89 15.33 -1.00
N GLY A 39 -12.68 14.29 -0.73
CA GLY A 39 -12.61 13.04 -1.51
C GLY A 39 -13.37 11.82 -0.99
N GLY A 40 -14.38 11.94 -0.13
CA GLY A 40 -15.38 10.88 0.15
C GLY A 40 -14.92 9.49 0.62
N ARG A 41 -13.62 9.23 0.76
CA ARG A 41 -13.02 7.99 1.26
C ARG A 41 -12.12 8.34 2.43
N ALA A 42 -12.51 7.86 3.62
CA ALA A 42 -11.66 7.91 4.79
C ALA A 42 -10.25 7.40 4.44
N PRO A 43 -9.18 8.03 4.98
CA PRO A 43 -7.82 7.61 4.71
C PRO A 43 -7.63 6.12 5.04
N LEU A 44 -6.84 5.43 4.22
CA LEU A 44 -6.50 4.03 4.47
C LEU A 44 -5.70 3.91 5.78
N SER A 45 -5.90 2.82 6.51
CA SER A 45 -5.02 2.49 7.63
C SER A 45 -3.60 2.22 7.13
N ILE A 46 -2.63 2.28 8.04
CA ILE A 46 -1.22 2.00 7.72
C ILE A 46 -1.09 0.55 7.21
N GLU A 47 -1.80 -0.40 7.80
CA GLU A 47 -1.82 -1.80 7.39
C GLU A 47 -2.32 -1.96 5.95
N ARG A 48 -3.43 -1.30 5.59
CA ARG A 48 -3.94 -1.31 4.21
C ARG A 48 -2.95 -0.69 3.24
N ALA A 49 -2.31 0.42 3.63
CA ALA A 49 -1.29 1.05 2.81
C ALA A 49 -0.10 0.12 2.56
N MET A 50 0.37 -0.60 3.59
CA MET A 50 1.45 -1.58 3.48
C MET A 50 1.05 -2.77 2.59
N ILE A 51 -0.14 -3.35 2.79
CA ILE A 51 -0.65 -4.45 1.96
C ILE A 51 -0.66 -4.04 0.48
N LEU A 52 -1.25 -2.87 0.18
CA LEU A 52 -1.35 -2.37 -1.19
C LEU A 52 -0.01 -1.99 -1.80
N ALA A 53 0.92 -1.44 -1.01
CA ALA A 53 2.26 -1.14 -1.48
C ALA A 53 3.01 -2.43 -1.85
N ASN A 54 2.96 -3.45 -1.00
CA ASN A 54 3.61 -4.74 -1.26
C ASN A 54 2.92 -5.50 -2.41
N ALA A 55 1.60 -5.42 -2.53
CA ALA A 55 0.89 -5.99 -3.67
C ALA A 55 1.33 -5.36 -5.00
N ARG A 56 1.56 -4.05 -5.02
CA ARG A 56 2.10 -3.35 -6.20
C ARG A 56 3.55 -3.73 -6.49
N GLN A 57 4.39 -3.88 -5.47
CA GLN A 57 5.77 -4.34 -5.64
C GLN A 57 5.85 -5.78 -6.17
N ALA A 58 4.82 -6.58 -5.92
CA ALA A 58 4.76 -7.96 -6.40
C ALA A 58 4.44 -8.09 -7.90
N LEU A 59 4.06 -7.01 -8.59
CA LEU A 59 3.79 -7.05 -10.03
C LEU A 59 5.02 -7.56 -10.78
N GLY A 60 4.80 -8.52 -11.70
CA GLY A 60 5.87 -9.18 -12.45
C GLY A 60 6.49 -10.40 -11.77
N ILE A 61 6.17 -10.69 -10.50
CA ILE A 61 6.63 -11.95 -9.86
C ILE A 61 5.98 -13.14 -10.60
N PRO A 62 6.75 -14.18 -10.96
CA PRO A 62 6.22 -15.33 -11.68
C PRO A 62 5.23 -16.14 -10.83
N TYR A 63 4.21 -16.69 -11.49
CA TYR A 63 3.33 -17.64 -10.83
C TYR A 63 4.07 -18.95 -10.55
N VAL A 64 4.11 -19.35 -9.29
CA VAL A 64 4.63 -20.65 -8.84
C VAL A 64 3.59 -21.29 -7.92
N TYR A 65 3.08 -22.46 -8.30
CA TYR A 65 2.13 -23.19 -7.46
C TYR A 65 2.76 -23.54 -6.11
N GLY A 66 2.11 -23.15 -5.01
CA GLY A 66 2.68 -23.32 -3.67
C GLY A 66 3.62 -22.20 -3.24
N GLY A 67 4.01 -21.28 -4.13
CA GLY A 67 4.91 -20.18 -3.82
C GLY A 67 4.24 -19.08 -2.98
N ASP A 68 5.02 -18.45 -2.11
CA ASP A 68 4.62 -17.34 -1.22
C ASP A 68 5.79 -16.37 -0.93
N SER A 69 6.76 -16.29 -1.85
CA SER A 69 7.99 -15.50 -1.73
C SER A 69 8.22 -14.61 -2.96
N PRO A 70 9.18 -13.67 -2.90
CA PRO A 70 9.54 -12.83 -4.05
C PRO A 70 10.00 -13.60 -5.30
N ASP A 71 10.45 -14.85 -5.15
CA ASP A 71 10.90 -15.68 -6.28
C ASP A 71 9.74 -16.35 -7.03
N GLY A 72 8.54 -16.33 -6.44
CA GLY A 72 7.36 -16.90 -7.06
C GLY A 72 6.19 -17.06 -6.10
N VAL A 73 4.98 -16.80 -6.60
CA VAL A 73 3.74 -16.85 -5.79
C VAL A 73 2.61 -17.57 -6.50
N ASP A 74 1.72 -18.23 -5.74
CA ASP A 74 0.36 -18.50 -6.21
C ASP A 74 -0.63 -17.43 -5.73
N CYS A 75 -1.91 -17.55 -6.10
CA CYS A 75 -2.91 -16.53 -5.79
C CYS A 75 -3.01 -16.26 -4.27
N SER A 76 -3.08 -17.32 -3.47
CA SER A 76 -3.17 -17.24 -2.02
C SER A 76 -1.83 -16.96 -1.33
N GLY A 77 -0.71 -17.36 -1.95
CA GLY A 77 0.64 -17.06 -1.49
C GLY A 77 1.01 -15.59 -1.69
N LEU A 78 0.55 -14.96 -2.77
CA LEU A 78 0.62 -13.50 -2.96
C LEU A 78 -0.09 -12.77 -1.81
N VAL A 79 -1.28 -13.24 -1.43
CA VAL A 79 -2.03 -12.70 -0.29
C VAL A 79 -1.24 -12.86 1.02
N GLN A 80 -0.70 -14.05 1.30
CA GLN A 80 0.14 -14.26 2.49
C GLN A 80 1.36 -13.33 2.51
N MET A 81 2.09 -13.25 1.40
CA MET A 81 3.30 -12.45 1.29
C MET A 81 3.01 -10.96 1.57
N THR A 82 1.92 -10.43 1.02
CA THR A 82 1.54 -9.02 1.19
C THR A 82 1.03 -8.71 2.59
N TYR A 83 0.15 -9.55 3.15
CA TYR A 83 -0.38 -9.36 4.50
C TYR A 83 0.66 -9.55 5.61
N ARG A 84 1.66 -10.42 5.39
CA ARG A 84 2.80 -10.62 6.30
C ARG A 84 3.54 -9.31 6.59
N THR A 85 3.63 -8.41 5.62
CA THR A 85 4.28 -7.10 5.80
C THR A 85 3.53 -6.16 6.75
N ALA A 86 2.23 -6.38 6.89
CA ALA A 86 1.38 -5.68 7.86
C ALA A 86 1.24 -6.44 9.19
N GLY A 87 1.96 -7.56 9.37
CA GLY A 87 1.86 -8.38 10.57
C GLY A 87 0.53 -9.12 10.72
N ILE A 88 -0.24 -9.26 9.63
CA ILE A 88 -1.57 -9.87 9.68
C ILE A 88 -1.50 -11.31 9.16
N PRO A 89 -1.76 -12.33 9.99
CA PRO A 89 -1.78 -13.71 9.54
C PRO A 89 -3.02 -13.99 8.68
N VAL A 90 -2.83 -14.75 7.60
CA VAL A 90 -3.91 -15.23 6.73
C VAL A 90 -3.71 -16.71 6.39
N PRO A 91 -4.79 -17.50 6.28
CA PRO A 91 -4.69 -18.91 5.91
C PRO A 91 -3.99 -19.14 4.57
N ARG A 92 -3.49 -20.36 4.32
CA ARG A 92 -2.62 -20.63 3.16
C ARG A 92 -3.37 -20.76 1.85
N THR A 93 -4.56 -21.35 1.85
CA THR A 93 -5.30 -21.60 0.60
C THR A 93 -6.39 -20.56 0.40
N ALA A 94 -6.74 -20.29 -0.87
CA ALA A 94 -7.84 -19.37 -1.21
C ALA A 94 -9.16 -19.80 -0.53
N GLU A 95 -9.44 -21.10 -0.47
CA GLU A 95 -10.63 -21.62 0.22
C GLU A 95 -10.62 -21.32 1.71
N GLN A 96 -9.52 -21.61 2.42
CA GLN A 96 -9.43 -21.33 3.85
C GLN A 96 -9.50 -19.82 4.13
N GLN A 97 -8.94 -18.99 3.25
CA GLN A 97 -9.05 -17.54 3.35
C GLN A 97 -10.52 -17.10 3.20
N TYR A 98 -11.26 -17.67 2.26
CA TYR A 98 -12.68 -17.36 2.06
C TYR A 98 -13.54 -17.80 3.24
N GLU A 99 -13.34 -19.01 3.75
CA GLU A 99 -14.15 -19.57 4.84
C GLU A 99 -13.88 -18.94 6.21
N ARG A 100 -12.64 -18.50 6.47
CA ARG A 100 -12.20 -18.14 7.83
C ARG A 100 -11.99 -16.66 8.05
N LEU A 101 -11.84 -15.87 6.99
CA LEU A 101 -11.66 -14.43 7.13
C LEU A 101 -13.02 -13.75 7.28
N PRO A 102 -13.10 -12.63 8.01
CA PRO A 102 -14.35 -11.89 8.16
C PRO A 102 -14.89 -11.44 6.80
N GLU A 103 -16.17 -11.72 6.55
CA GLU A 103 -16.87 -11.27 5.35
C GLU A 103 -16.89 -9.73 5.25
N ARG A 104 -16.98 -9.24 4.01
CA ARG A 104 -17.05 -7.82 3.68
C ARG A 104 -18.22 -7.56 2.73
N ASP A 105 -19.28 -6.95 3.24
CA ASP A 105 -20.43 -6.51 2.44
C ASP A 105 -20.03 -5.53 1.32
N ALA A 106 -19.07 -4.64 1.64
CA ALA A 106 -18.53 -3.68 0.70
C ALA A 106 -16.99 -3.72 0.74
N ALA A 107 -16.40 -4.27 -0.32
CA ALA A 107 -14.95 -4.35 -0.44
C ALA A 107 -14.30 -2.96 -0.48
N ARG A 108 -13.23 -2.80 0.29
CA ARG A 108 -12.35 -1.62 0.33
C ARG A 108 -10.96 -1.99 -0.19
N PRO A 109 -10.16 -1.03 -0.69
CA PRO A 109 -8.79 -1.31 -1.11
C PRO A 109 -8.01 -2.04 -0.02
N GLY A 110 -7.41 -3.16 -0.37
CA GLY A 110 -6.71 -4.07 0.54
C GLY A 110 -7.58 -5.17 1.14
N ASP A 111 -8.87 -5.27 0.80
CA ASP A 111 -9.66 -6.49 1.05
C ASP A 111 -9.39 -7.54 -0.03
N LEU A 112 -9.81 -8.78 0.22
CA LEU A 112 -9.65 -9.90 -0.70
C LEU A 112 -10.95 -10.14 -1.47
N LEU A 113 -10.81 -10.43 -2.75
CA LEU A 113 -11.91 -10.82 -3.64
C LEU A 113 -11.73 -12.27 -4.02
N PHE A 114 -12.78 -13.06 -3.84
CA PHE A 114 -12.76 -14.51 -4.05
C PHE A 114 -13.54 -14.89 -5.28
N PHE A 115 -13.00 -15.84 -6.02
CA PHE A 115 -13.57 -16.36 -7.24
C PHE A 115 -13.52 -17.88 -7.27
N GLY A 116 -14.50 -18.50 -7.93
CA GLY A 116 -14.55 -19.94 -8.05
C GLY A 116 -15.82 -20.44 -8.70
N SER A 117 -16.27 -21.61 -8.26
CA SER A 117 -17.44 -22.30 -8.83
C SER A 117 -18.26 -22.94 -7.71
N GLY A 118 -19.58 -22.78 -7.77
CA GLY A 118 -20.46 -23.13 -6.66
C GLY A 118 -20.12 -22.32 -5.42
N SER A 119 -19.92 -22.98 -4.28
CA SER A 119 -19.52 -22.35 -3.02
C SER A 119 -18.01 -22.37 -2.75
N ARG A 120 -17.20 -22.91 -3.67
CA ARG A 120 -15.77 -23.16 -3.45
C ARG A 120 -14.92 -22.09 -4.14
N ALA A 121 -14.13 -21.37 -3.35
CA ALA A 121 -13.11 -20.45 -3.80
C ALA A 121 -11.88 -21.19 -4.35
N THR A 122 -11.58 -20.95 -5.62
CA THR A 122 -10.40 -21.50 -6.30
C THR A 122 -9.35 -20.45 -6.62
N HIS A 123 -9.72 -19.17 -6.52
CA HIS A 123 -8.85 -18.04 -6.83
C HIS A 123 -9.14 -16.86 -5.89
N VAL A 124 -8.10 -16.07 -5.63
CA VAL A 124 -8.18 -14.87 -4.79
C VAL A 124 -7.35 -13.73 -5.40
N GLY A 125 -7.80 -12.49 -5.21
CA GLY A 125 -7.07 -11.28 -5.57
C GLY A 125 -7.21 -10.19 -4.50
N ILE A 126 -6.27 -9.25 -4.49
CA ILE A 126 -6.26 -8.11 -3.56
C ILE A 126 -6.93 -6.92 -4.24
N TYR A 127 -8.01 -6.40 -3.65
CA TYR A 127 -8.78 -5.31 -4.22
C TYR A 127 -7.98 -4.00 -4.20
N LEU A 128 -7.92 -3.30 -5.34
CA LEU A 128 -7.27 -1.99 -5.44
C LEU A 128 -8.24 -0.81 -5.26
N GLY A 129 -9.54 -1.08 -5.24
CA GLY A 129 -10.54 -0.06 -5.53
C GLY A 129 -10.86 -0.01 -7.02
N GLU A 130 -11.83 0.83 -7.38
CA GLU A 130 -12.17 1.16 -8.77
C GLU A 130 -12.40 -0.08 -9.65
N ARG A 131 -13.01 -1.13 -9.08
CA ARG A 131 -13.30 -2.38 -9.78
C ARG A 131 -12.05 -3.04 -10.38
N ARG A 132 -10.90 -2.93 -9.70
CA ARG A 132 -9.64 -3.56 -10.10
C ARG A 132 -9.02 -4.36 -8.96
N MET A 133 -8.25 -5.39 -9.30
CA MET A 133 -7.51 -6.20 -8.33
C MET A 133 -6.12 -6.56 -8.83
N ILE A 134 -5.19 -6.81 -7.91
CA ILE A 134 -3.91 -7.48 -8.17
C ILE A 134 -4.06 -8.96 -7.83
N HIS A 135 -3.57 -9.83 -8.70
CA HIS A 135 -3.62 -11.28 -8.48
C HIS A 135 -2.49 -12.01 -9.20
N ALA A 136 -2.17 -13.22 -8.76
CA ALA A 136 -1.30 -14.16 -9.46
C ALA A 136 -2.17 -15.11 -10.30
N PRO A 137 -2.31 -14.90 -11.61
CA PRO A 137 -3.45 -15.43 -12.39
C PRO A 137 -3.36 -16.93 -12.67
N GLY A 138 -2.17 -17.54 -12.65
CA GLY A 138 -1.98 -18.96 -12.93
C GLY A 138 -0.67 -19.25 -13.67
N ARG A 139 -0.38 -20.53 -13.91
CA ARG A 139 0.86 -21.02 -14.53
C ARG A 139 1.19 -20.30 -15.85
N GLY A 140 2.48 -20.03 -16.07
CA GLY A 140 2.98 -19.38 -17.28
C GLY A 140 2.72 -17.88 -17.36
N ARG A 141 2.31 -17.26 -16.25
CA ARG A 141 1.99 -15.84 -16.14
C ARG A 141 2.61 -15.27 -14.87
N GLU A 142 2.62 -13.95 -14.79
CA GLU A 142 3.12 -13.18 -13.65
C GLU A 142 1.98 -12.49 -12.92
N VAL A 143 2.26 -12.06 -11.69
CA VAL A 143 1.37 -11.20 -10.92
C VAL A 143 1.04 -9.95 -11.72
N THR A 144 -0.24 -9.67 -11.88
CA THR A 144 -0.74 -8.58 -12.72
C THR A 144 -1.97 -7.93 -12.12
N THR A 145 -2.43 -6.84 -12.73
CA THR A 145 -3.70 -6.19 -12.41
C THR A 145 -4.75 -6.57 -13.44
N THR A 146 -6.00 -6.77 -13.00
CA THR A 146 -7.13 -7.01 -13.90
C THR A 146 -8.35 -6.18 -13.49
N SER A 147 -9.28 -5.98 -14.43
CA SER A 147 -10.57 -5.33 -14.18
C SER A 147 -11.61 -6.37 -13.83
N LEU A 148 -12.43 -6.09 -12.81
CA LEU A 148 -13.58 -6.89 -12.41
C LEU A 148 -14.75 -6.78 -13.41
N ASP A 149 -14.64 -5.91 -14.41
CA ASP A 149 -15.62 -5.76 -15.49
C ASP A 149 -15.42 -6.73 -16.65
N LEU A 150 -14.45 -7.65 -16.55
CA LEU A 150 -14.36 -8.75 -17.49
C LEU A 150 -15.40 -9.82 -17.13
N ASP A 151 -16.07 -10.39 -18.15
CA ASP A 151 -17.12 -11.39 -17.98
C ASP A 151 -16.69 -12.55 -17.08
N TYR A 152 -15.46 -13.03 -17.28
CA TYR A 152 -14.89 -14.11 -16.49
C TYR A 152 -14.96 -13.80 -14.98
N TRP A 153 -14.49 -12.63 -14.55
CA TRP A 153 -14.47 -12.28 -13.13
C TRP A 153 -15.86 -12.05 -12.56
N ARG A 154 -16.78 -11.46 -13.35
CA ARG A 154 -18.17 -11.31 -12.93
C ARG A 154 -18.87 -12.64 -12.70
N GLN A 155 -18.70 -13.58 -13.63
CA GLN A 155 -19.38 -14.88 -13.58
C GLN A 155 -18.87 -15.79 -12.45
N HIS A 156 -17.63 -15.60 -12.02
CA HIS A 156 -17.00 -16.45 -11.01
C HIS A 156 -16.88 -15.77 -9.64
N TYR A 157 -17.41 -14.56 -9.45
CA TYR A 157 -17.29 -13.83 -8.19
C TYR A 157 -18.11 -14.51 -7.09
N LEU A 158 -17.47 -14.80 -5.96
CA LEU A 158 -18.10 -15.41 -4.80
C LEU A 158 -18.40 -14.39 -3.71
N GLY A 159 -17.48 -13.45 -3.48
CA GLY A 159 -17.61 -12.46 -2.42
C GLY A 159 -16.30 -11.81 -2.05
N ALA A 160 -16.35 -10.96 -1.02
CA ALA A 160 -15.19 -10.31 -0.44
C ALA A 160 -15.05 -10.67 1.03
N ALA A 161 -13.81 -10.85 1.48
CA ALA A 161 -13.49 -11.05 2.89
C ALA A 161 -12.11 -10.46 3.19
N GLY A 162 -11.81 -10.24 4.47
CA GLY A 162 -10.47 -9.79 4.83
C GLY A 162 -10.34 -9.37 6.29
N PRO A 163 -9.18 -9.62 6.91
CA PRO A 163 -8.89 -9.19 8.27
C PRO A 163 -8.33 -7.75 8.35
N ALA A 164 -8.12 -7.10 7.20
CA ALA A 164 -7.65 -5.72 7.17
C ALA A 164 -8.69 -4.77 7.83
N PRO A 165 -8.23 -3.80 8.65
CA PRO A 165 -9.10 -2.94 9.46
C PRO A 165 -9.93 -1.94 8.64
#